data_AF-A0A7W2PSC5-F1
#
_entry.id   AF-A0A7W2PSC5-F1
#
_cell.length_a   1.000
_cell.length_b   1.000
_cell.length_c   1.000
_cell.angle_alpha   90.00
_cell.angle_beta   90.00
_cell.angle_gamma   90.00
#
_symmetry.space_group_name_H-M   'P 1'
#
loop_
_entity.id
_entity.type
_entity.pdbx_description
1 polymer ?
#
loop_
_entity_poly.entity_id
_entity_poly.type
_entity_poly.pdbx_seq_one_letter_code
_entity_poly.pdbx_strand_id
1 'polypeptide(L)' 'MSKTAQRKRQAYEEGLRDGRNCNGFKYLRHPFMEEYRKGWLEGTSYLQPKTVLQRFREVFA' A
#
# COMPACT_ATOMS: atom_id res chain seq x y z
N MET A 1 -7.86 -23.31 2.99
CA MET A 1 -7.02 -22.38 2.20
C MET A 1 -5.66 -23.00 1.96
N SER A 2 -5.14 -22.98 0.73
CA SER A 2 -3.77 -23.45 0.47
C SER A 2 -2.74 -22.45 1.01
N LYS A 3 -1.56 -22.94 1.40
CA LYS A 3 -0.45 -22.12 1.92
C LYS A 3 -0.04 -21.01 0.93
N THR A 4 -0.18 -21.29 -0.36
CA THR A 4 0.06 -20.33 -1.44
C THR A 4 -1.00 -19.22 -1.49
N ALA A 5 -2.29 -19.56 -1.33
CA ALA A 5 -3.36 -18.56 -1.30
C ALA A 5 -3.22 -17.61 -0.09
N GLN A 6 -2.80 -18.14 1.06
CA GLN A 6 -2.52 -17.32 2.24
C GLN A 6 -1.37 -16.33 2.00
N ARG A 7 -0.27 -16.77 1.38
CA ARG A 7 0.87 -15.90 1.05
C ARG A 7 0.52 -14.82 0.03
N LYS A 8 -0.30 -15.15 -0.98
CA LYS A 8 -0.82 -14.18 -1.96
C LYS A 8 -1.67 -13.10 -1.30
N ARG A 9 -2.55 -13.50 -0.37
CA ARG A 9 -3.35 -12.55 0.42
C ARG A 9 -2.49 -11.66 1.29
N GLN A 10 -1.49 -12.23 1.96
CA GLN A 10 -0.53 -11.46 2.76
C GLN A 10 0.22 -10.43 1.90
N ALA A 11 0.69 -10.82 0.71
CA ALA A 11 1.36 -9.91 -0.23
C ALA A 11 0.47 -8.72 -0.61
N TYR A 12 -0.81 -8.98 -0.89
CA TYR A 12 -1.79 -7.94 -1.18
C TYR A 12 -2.00 -7.00 0.01
N GLU A 13 -2.16 -7.52 1.22
CA GLU A 13 -2.35 -6.72 2.44
C GLU A 13 -1.11 -5.85 2.76
N GLU A 14 0.09 -6.38 2.57
CA GLU A 14 1.35 -5.63 2.71
C GLU A 14 1.44 -4.50 1.67
N GLY A 15 1.11 -4.80 0.41
CA GLY A 15 1.05 -3.78 -0.65
C GLY A 15 0.04 -2.68 -0.35
N LEU A 16 -1.15 -3.03 0.14
CA LEU A 16 -2.19 -2.07 0.52
C LEU A 16 -1.74 -1.14 1.65
N ARG A 17 -1.07 -1.69 2.67
CA ARG A 17 -0.51 -0.90 3.77
C ARG A 17 0.56 0.06 3.29
N ASP A 18 1.47 -0.41 2.43
CA ASP A 18 2.57 0.42 1.94
C ASP A 18 2.08 1.48 0.96
N GLY A 19 1.11 1.17 0.10
CA GLY A 19 0.44 2.14 -0.77
C GLY A 19 -0.25 3.25 0.01
N ARG A 20 -0.96 2.91 1.12
CA ARG A 20 -1.59 3.90 2.01
C ARG A 20 -0.59 4.84 2.69
N ASN A 21 0.59 4.34 3.02
CA ASN A 21 1.62 5.09 3.72
C ASN A 21 2.58 5.83 2.79
N CYS A 22 2.37 5.79 1.47
CA CYS A 22 3.35 6.25 0.46
C CYS A 22 4.74 5.62 0.64
N ASN A 23 4.83 4.43 1.25
CA ASN A 23 6.09 3.70 1.32
C ASN A 23 6.43 3.28 -0.12
N GLY A 24 7.65 3.61 -0.57
CA GLY A 24 8.08 3.43 -1.96
C GLY A 24 7.97 1.99 -2.49
N PHE A 25 8.37 1.79 -3.74
CA PHE A 25 8.15 0.58 -4.54
C PHE A 25 8.90 -0.69 -4.07
N LYS A 26 8.68 -1.14 -2.83
CA LYS A 26 9.26 -2.37 -2.26
C LYS A 26 8.77 -3.64 -2.95
N TYR A 27 7.69 -3.54 -3.73
CA TYR A 27 7.10 -4.67 -4.46
C TYR A 27 7.97 -5.28 -5.55
N LEU A 28 8.94 -4.52 -6.09
CA LEU A 28 9.80 -4.98 -7.19
C LEU A 28 10.71 -6.15 -6.79
N ARG A 29 10.83 -6.46 -5.49
CA ARG A 29 11.60 -7.60 -4.97
C ARG A 29 10.72 -8.65 -4.30
N HIS A 30 9.39 -8.49 -4.34
CA HIS A 30 8.48 -9.38 -3.64
C HIS A 30 8.25 -10.67 -4.45
N PRO A 31 8.25 -11.87 -3.83
CA PRO A 31 8.00 -13.13 -4.54
C PRO A 31 6.63 -13.20 -5.24
N PHE A 32 5.66 -12.42 -4.74
CA PHE A 32 4.30 -12.29 -5.28
C PHE A 32 4.09 -10.85 -5.75
N MET A 33 4.77 -10.46 -6.83
CA MET A 33 4.75 -9.06 -7.32
C MET A 33 3.37 -8.60 -7.77
N GLU A 34 2.61 -9.47 -8.46
CA GLU A 34 1.30 -9.09 -8.99
C GLU A 34 0.30 -8.74 -7.88
N GLU A 35 0.18 -9.60 -6.87
CA GLU A 35 -0.74 -9.40 -5.76
C GLU A 35 -0.34 -8.20 -4.91
N TYR A 36 0.96 -8.03 -4.66
CA TYR A 36 1.45 -6.86 -3.94
C TYR A 36 1.17 -5.58 -4.75
N ARG A 37 1.45 -5.56 -6.06
CA ARG A 37 1.21 -4.38 -6.91
C ARG A 37 -0.27 -3.99 -6.93
N LYS A 38 -1.18 -4.97 -6.97
CA LYS A 38 -2.63 -4.74 -6.86
C LYS A 38 -2.96 -4.05 -5.53
N GLY A 39 -2.46 -4.59 -4.42
CA GLY A 39 -2.63 -3.98 -3.10
C GLY A 39 -2.07 -2.56 -3.04
N TRP A 40 -0.87 -2.33 -3.57
CA TRP A 40 -0.23 -1.02 -3.60
C TRP A 40 -1.02 0.02 -4.40
N LEU A 41 -1.47 -0.32 -5.61
CA LEU A 41 -2.28 0.58 -6.44
C LEU A 41 -3.59 0.94 -5.73
N GLU A 42 -4.25 -0.05 -5.13
CA GLU A 42 -5.47 0.18 -4.36
C GLU A 42 -5.21 1.03 -3.12
N GLY A 43 -4.15 0.73 -2.36
CA GLY A 43 -3.66 1.53 -1.24
C GLY A 43 -3.38 2.98 -1.63
N THR A 44 -2.82 3.22 -2.82
CA THR A 44 -2.59 4.57 -3.34
C THR A 44 -3.87 5.27 -3.81
N SER A 45 -4.89 4.53 -4.26
CA SER A 45 -6.21 5.12 -4.56
C SER A 45 -6.95 5.57 -3.30
N TYR A 46 -6.67 4.94 -2.15
CA TYR A 46 -7.17 5.40 -0.84
C TYR A 46 -6.47 6.62 -0.28
N LEU A 47 -5.31 7.02 -0.85
CA LEU A 47 -4.75 8.34 -0.59
C LEU A 47 -5.69 9.36 -1.24
N GLN A 48 -6.70 9.77 -0.49
CA GLN A 48 -7.37 11.02 -0.78
C GLN A 48 -6.28 12.10 -0.88
N PRO A 49 -6.30 12.95 -1.90
CA PRO A 49 -5.38 14.08 -1.94
C PRO A 49 -5.65 14.89 -0.67
N LYS A 50 -4.76 14.77 0.33
CA LYS A 50 -4.85 15.58 1.54
C LYS A 50 -4.89 17.02 1.08
N THR A 51 -5.96 17.73 1.43
CA THR A 51 -6.07 19.15 1.13
C THR A 51 -4.87 19.88 1.75
N VAL A 52 -4.46 20.99 1.14
CA VAL A 52 -3.32 21.79 1.62
C VAL A 52 -3.44 22.07 3.13
N LEU A 53 -4.66 22.30 3.62
CA LEU A 53 -5.01 22.47 5.03
C LEU A 53 -4.66 21.28 5.94
N GLN A 54 -4.90 20.03 5.50
CA GLN A 54 -4.56 18.84 6.28
C GLN A 54 -3.05 18.66 6.38
N ARG A 55 -2.31 18.95 5.30
CA ARG A 55 -0.84 18.94 5.32
C ARG A 55 -0.28 20.01 6.26
N PHE A 56 -0.83 21.23 6.20
CA PHE A 56 -0.42 22.31 7.11
C PHE A 56 -0.67 21.94 8.58
N ARG A 57 -1.81 21.34 8.90
CA ARG A 57 -2.14 20.94 10.27
C ARG A 57 -1.19 19.87 10.83
N GLU A 58 -0.70 18.93 10.03
CA GLU A 58 0.26 17.91 10.49
C GLU A 58 1.67 18.46 10.74
N VAL A 59 2.06 19.53 10.05
CA VAL A 59 3.41 20.13 10.18
C VAL A 59 3.48 21.09 11.35
N PHE A 60 2.37 21.76 11.68
CA PHE A 60 2.33 22.87 12.64
C PHE A 60 1.49 22.58 13.90
N ALA A 61 1.00 21.35 14.11
CA ALA A 61 0.37 20.91 15.36
C ALA A 61 1.38 20.14 16.23
#